data_AF-A0A2M7V0A2-F1
#
_entry.id   AF-A0A2M7V0A2-F1
#
_cell.length_a   1.000
_cell.length_b   1.000
_cell.length_c   1.000
_cell.angle_alpha   90.00
_cell.angle_beta   90.00
_cell.angle_gamma   90.00
#
_symmetry.space_group_name_H-M   'P 1'
#
loop_
_entity.id
_entity.type
_entity.pdbx_description
1 polymer ?
#
loop_
_entity_poly.entity_id
_entity_poly.type
_entity_poly.pdbx_seq_one_letter_code
_entity_poly.pdbx_strand_id
1 'polypeptide(L)'
;MRGALGKKTVITTGLENCLVIYPLKEWQKLTQKLENLPSGQVDARGLARIMLSGAVDAGLDKLGRILIPDYLKNYAFLKKNVAILGLSNRIEVWDERRWREYKEKTEKEIGDMASRLQQLGF
;
A
#
# COMPACT_ATOMS: atom_id res chain seq x y z
N MET A 1 3.15 -12.17 -11.64
CA MET A 1 3.12 -11.74 -10.21
C MET A 1 4.23 -12.36 -9.36
N ARG A 2 4.44 -13.68 -9.30
CA ARG A 2 5.52 -14.27 -8.46
C ARG A 2 6.96 -13.87 -8.83
N GLY A 3 7.26 -13.68 -10.12
CA GLY A 3 8.60 -13.28 -10.57
C GLY A 3 8.98 -11.81 -10.31
N ALA A 4 8.01 -10.95 -9.97
CA ALA A 4 8.26 -9.51 -9.74
C ALA A 4 8.64 -9.19 -8.28
N LEU A 5 8.29 -10.07 -7.35
CA LEU A 5 8.70 -9.96 -5.95
C LEU A 5 10.06 -10.64 -5.80
N GLY A 6 11.13 -9.85 -5.69
CA GLY A 6 12.46 -10.38 -5.38
C GLY A 6 12.48 -11.11 -4.03
N LYS A 7 13.62 -11.70 -3.66
CA LYS A 7 13.79 -12.43 -2.38
C LYS A 7 13.54 -11.57 -1.12
N LYS A 8 13.54 -10.25 -1.27
CA LYS A 8 13.29 -9.28 -0.18
C LYS A 8 12.14 -8.36 -0.55
N THR A 9 11.13 -8.35 0.30
CA THR A 9 9.99 -7.43 0.20
C THR A 9 9.76 -6.76 1.53
N VAL A 10 9.10 -5.60 1.50
CA VAL A 10 8.70 -4.86 2.69
C VAL A 10 7.19 -4.76 2.68
N ILE A 11 6.55 -5.03 3.82
CA ILE A 11 5.13 -4.78 4.03
C ILE A 11 4.96 -3.58 4.94
N THR A 12 4.04 -2.69 4.60
CA THR A 12 3.68 -1.53 5.43
C THR A 12 2.20 -1.19 5.31
N THR A 13 1.74 -0.18 6.06
CA THR A 13 0.43 0.43 5.95
C THR A 13 0.29 1.21 4.64
N GLY A 14 -0.81 0.97 3.93
CA GLY A 14 -1.25 1.77 2.80
C GLY A 14 -2.26 2.83 3.19
N LEU A 15 -2.69 3.59 2.17
CA LEU A 15 -3.83 4.48 2.26
C LEU A 15 -5.13 3.65 2.35
N GLU A 16 -6.25 4.27 2.74
CA GLU A 16 -7.56 3.61 2.86
C GLU A 16 -7.61 2.35 3.75
N ASN A 17 -6.70 2.24 4.72
CA ASN A 17 -6.54 1.06 5.59
C ASN A 17 -6.31 -0.24 4.81
N CYS A 18 -5.44 -0.22 3.80
CA CYS A 18 -4.89 -1.44 3.21
C CYS A 18 -3.45 -1.71 3.69
N LEU A 19 -2.90 -2.86 3.37
CA LEU A 19 -1.46 -3.11 3.47
C LEU A 19 -0.83 -3.05 2.10
N VAL A 20 0.43 -2.69 2.05
CA VAL A 20 1.19 -2.58 0.81
C VAL A 20 2.47 -3.37 0.92
N ILE A 21 2.71 -4.22 -0.07
CA ILE A 21 3.92 -5.02 -0.22
C ILE A 21 4.73 -4.43 -1.38
N TYR A 22 5.93 -3.96 -1.06
CA TYR A 22 6.88 -3.44 -2.03
C TYR A 22 8.02 -4.41 -2.26
N PRO A 23 8.45 -4.63 -3.52
CA PRO A 23 9.82 -5.04 -3.78
C PRO A 23 10.79 -4.05 -3.15
N LEU A 24 11.91 -4.53 -2.59
CA LEU A 24 12.87 -3.67 -1.86
C LEU A 24 13.31 -2.43 -2.68
N LYS A 25 13.51 -2.58 -3.99
CA LYS A 25 13.87 -1.48 -4.88
C LYS A 25 12.81 -0.38 -4.93
N GLU A 26 11.54 -0.74 -4.95
CA GLU A 26 10.44 0.22 -4.97
C GLU A 26 10.21 0.84 -3.59
N TRP A 27 10.43 0.07 -2.53
CA TRP A 27 10.44 0.58 -1.16
C TRP A 27 11.48 1.68 -0.98
N GLN A 28 12.72 1.46 -1.41
CA GLN A 28 13.79 2.46 -1.32
C GLN A 28 13.48 3.76 -2.06
N LYS A 29 12.82 3.67 -3.23
CA LYS A 29 12.35 4.86 -3.96
C LYS A 29 11.28 5.61 -3.18
N LEU A 30 10.36 4.90 -2.53
CA LEU A 30 9.31 5.52 -1.72
C LEU A 30 9.91 6.19 -0.48
N THR A 31 10.80 5.52 0.26
CA THR A 31 11.41 6.11 1.45
C THR A 31 12.19 7.37 1.12
N GLN A 32 12.94 7.39 0.02
CA GLN A 32 13.63 8.59 -0.43
C GLN A 32 12.67 9.76 -0.74
N LYS A 33 11.49 9.47 -1.31
CA LYS A 33 10.46 10.50 -1.53
C LYS A 33 9.89 11.01 -0.21
N LEU A 34 9.65 10.13 0.76
CA LEU A 34 9.13 10.50 2.08
C LEU A 34 10.15 11.36 2.87
N GLU A 35 11.43 11.04 2.78
CA GLU A 35 12.51 11.81 3.40
C GLU A 35 12.65 13.22 2.84
N ASN A 36 12.33 13.40 1.55
CA ASN A 36 12.36 14.69 0.87
C ASN A 36 11.10 15.54 1.10
N LEU A 37 10.10 15.05 1.84
CA LEU A 37 8.92 15.84 2.13
C LEU A 37 9.27 17.02 3.08
N PRO A 38 8.59 18.18 2.94
CA PRO A 38 8.83 19.33 3.81
C PRO A 38 8.55 18.99 5.28
N SER A 39 9.62 18.83 6.07
CA SER A 39 9.51 18.43 7.48
C SER A 39 8.75 19.43 8.36
N GLY A 40 8.60 20.67 7.91
CA GLY A 40 7.77 21.70 8.55
C GLY A 40 6.26 21.46 8.44
N GLN A 41 5.80 20.70 7.45
CA GLN A 41 4.37 20.42 7.26
C GLN A 41 3.90 19.27 8.15
N VAL A 42 2.77 19.45 8.83
CA VAL A 42 2.18 18.45 9.74
C VAL A 42 1.83 17.17 8.98
N ASP A 43 1.20 17.31 7.81
CA ASP A 43 0.75 16.18 7.00
C ASP A 43 1.92 15.34 6.47
N ALA A 44 3.00 15.99 6.05
CA ALA A 44 4.23 15.32 5.62
C ALA A 44 4.81 14.42 6.72
N ARG A 45 4.92 14.97 7.95
CA ARG A 45 5.41 14.20 9.11
C ARG A 45 4.45 13.06 9.47
N GLY A 46 3.14 13.31 9.41
CA GLY A 46 2.11 12.31 9.68
C GLY A 46 2.22 11.13 8.72
N LEU A 47 2.26 11.41 7.41
CA LEU A 47 2.37 10.40 6.35
C LEU A 47 3.64 9.57 6.52
N ALA A 48 4.80 10.22 6.69
CA ALA A 48 6.07 9.52 6.87
C ALA A 48 6.06 8.64 8.12
N ARG A 49 5.55 9.14 9.26
CA ARG A 49 5.49 8.36 10.50
C ARG A 49 4.62 7.12 10.34
N ILE A 50 3.43 7.24 9.78
CA ILE A 50 2.51 6.10 9.61
C ILE A 50 3.14 5.06 8.66
N MET A 51 3.59 5.49 7.47
CA MET A 51 4.15 4.58 6.48
C MET A 51 5.49 3.94 6.88
N LEU A 52 6.36 4.66 7.60
CA LEU A 52 7.67 4.12 7.99
C LEU A 52 7.59 3.28 9.27
N SER A 53 6.77 3.67 10.25
CA SER A 53 6.60 2.89 11.48
C SER A 53 5.87 1.56 11.26
N GLY A 54 5.02 1.50 10.23
CA GLY A 54 4.33 0.27 9.84
C GLY A 54 5.22 -0.73 9.08
N ALA A 55 6.40 -0.32 8.62
CA ALA A 55 7.21 -1.09 7.68
C ALA A 55 7.98 -2.23 8.36
N VAL A 56 7.83 -3.45 7.84
CA VAL A 56 8.61 -4.61 8.26
C VAL A 56 9.07 -5.43 7.06
N ASP A 57 10.20 -6.11 7.21
CA ASP A 57 10.67 -7.08 6.22
C ASP A 57 9.67 -8.23 6.11
N ALA A 58 9.14 -8.42 4.91
CA ALA A 58 8.28 -9.54 4.54
C ALA A 58 9.11 -10.52 3.70
N GLY A 59 9.49 -11.64 4.31
CA GLY A 59 10.03 -12.78 3.59
C GLY A 59 8.91 -13.60 2.96
N LEU A 60 9.07 -13.98 1.70
CA LEU A 60 8.26 -15.03 1.09
C LEU A 60 8.86 -16.38 1.45
N ASP A 61 8.06 -17.27 2.02
CA ASP A 61 8.49 -18.66 2.19
C ASP A 61 8.54 -19.41 0.84
N LYS A 62 8.99 -20.66 0.86
CA LYS A 62 9.12 -21.49 -0.36
C LYS A 62 7.79 -21.72 -1.09
N LEU A 63 6.65 -21.51 -0.43
CA LEU A 63 5.31 -21.64 -0.99
C LEU A 63 4.73 -20.28 -1.42
N GLY A 64 5.46 -19.19 -1.20
CA GLY A 64 5.05 -17.83 -1.51
C GLY A 64 4.08 -17.25 -0.49
N ARG A 65 4.11 -17.70 0.76
CA ARG A 65 3.33 -17.13 1.87
C ARG A 65 4.13 -16.03 2.56
N ILE A 66 3.42 -15.02 3.06
CA ILE A 66 3.95 -13.93 3.88
C ILE A 66 3.28 -13.98 5.24
N LEU A 67 4.07 -13.89 6.31
CA LEU A 67 3.54 -13.69 7.65
C LEU A 67 3.28 -12.21 7.87
N ILE A 68 2.02 -11.86 8.14
CA ILE A 68 1.62 -10.48 8.43
C ILE A 68 1.53 -10.33 9.96
N PRO A 69 2.24 -9.37 10.58
CA PRO A 69 2.07 -9.04 11.99
C PRO A 69 0.64 -8.62 12.36
N ASP A 70 0.20 -8.92 13.57
CA ASP A 70 -1.18 -8.66 14.00
C ASP A 70 -1.55 -7.17 14.00
N TYR A 71 -0.61 -6.28 14.32
CA TYR A 71 -0.88 -4.84 14.27
C TYR A 71 -1.19 -4.35 12.84
N LEU A 72 -0.57 -4.95 11.81
CA LEU A 72 -0.89 -4.66 10.41
C LEU A 72 -2.23 -5.25 10.00
N LYS A 73 -2.55 -6.48 10.45
CA LYS A 73 -3.88 -7.06 10.23
C LYS A 73 -4.97 -6.17 10.85
N ASN A 74 -4.74 -5.70 12.07
CA ASN A 74 -5.67 -4.82 12.79
C ASN A 74 -5.83 -3.48 12.06
N TYR A 75 -4.73 -2.86 11.63
CA TYR A 75 -4.76 -1.62 10.85
C TYR A 75 -5.59 -1.77 9.58
N ALA A 76 -5.39 -2.86 8.84
CA ALA A 76 -6.05 -3.10 7.56
C ALA A 76 -7.38 -3.88 7.67
N PHE A 77 -7.86 -4.10 8.89
CA PHE A 77 -9.07 -4.85 9.20
C PHE A 77 -9.10 -6.26 8.56
N LEU A 78 -7.94 -6.89 8.36
CA LEU A 78 -7.85 -8.19 7.72
C LEU A 78 -8.48 -9.25 8.62
N LYS A 79 -9.56 -9.88 8.12
CA LYS A 79 -10.23 -10.99 8.80
C LYS A 79 -9.88 -12.31 8.14
N LYS A 80 -10.81 -12.87 7.36
CA LYS A 80 -10.69 -14.20 6.77
C LYS A 80 -10.30 -14.16 5.30
N ASN A 81 -11.03 -13.37 4.52
CA ASN A 81 -10.80 -13.25 3.09
C ASN A 81 -10.09 -11.93 2.78
N VAL A 82 -9.13 -12.00 1.86
CA VAL A 82 -8.37 -10.83 1.43
C VAL A 82 -8.43 -10.68 -0.08
N ALA A 83 -8.46 -9.43 -0.55
CA ALA A 83 -8.24 -9.10 -1.95
C ALA A 83 -6.76 -8.75 -2.14
N ILE A 84 -6.15 -9.29 -3.19
CA ILE A 84 -4.77 -9.00 -3.58
C ILE A 84 -4.81 -8.24 -4.90
N LEU A 85 -4.28 -7.02 -4.90
CA LEU A 85 -4.23 -6.17 -6.07
C LEU A 85 -2.78 -5.98 -6.49
N GLY A 86 -2.47 -6.35 -7.72
CA GLY A 86 -1.19 -6.00 -8.32
C GLY A 86 -1.27 -4.64 -8.97
N LEU A 87 -0.52 -3.69 -8.43
CA LEU A 87 -0.24 -2.41 -9.07
C LEU A 87 1.19 -2.46 -9.59
N SER A 88 1.48 -1.83 -10.73
CA SER A 88 2.76 -1.95 -11.45
C SER A 88 4.01 -2.07 -10.55
N ASN A 89 4.11 -1.25 -9.50
CA ASN A 89 5.26 -1.20 -8.59
C ASN A 89 5.06 -1.83 -7.20
N ARG A 90 3.86 -2.34 -6.88
CA ARG A 90 3.52 -2.80 -5.52
C ARG A 90 2.32 -3.74 -5.52
N ILE A 91 2.15 -4.49 -4.44
CA ILE A 91 0.93 -5.24 -4.20
C ILE A 91 0.18 -4.59 -3.05
N GLU A 92 -1.13 -4.47 -3.18
CA GLU A 92 -1.99 -4.08 -2.07
C GLU A 92 -2.78 -5.28 -1.57
N VAL A 93 -2.91 -5.37 -0.24
CA VAL A 93 -3.64 -6.42 0.45
C VAL A 93 -4.74 -5.75 1.26
N TRP A 94 -5.98 -6.15 0.98
CA TRP A 94 -7.17 -5.53 1.53
C TRP A 94 -8.04 -6.59 2.19
N ASP A 95 -8.83 -6.19 3.19
CA ASP A 95 -10.02 -6.95 3.55
C ASP A 95 -10.97 -6.98 2.34
N GLU A 96 -11.45 -8.17 1.97
CA GLU A 96 -12.20 -8.38 0.73
C GLU A 96 -13.48 -7.51 0.67
N ARG A 97 -14.18 -7.35 1.81
CA ARG A 97 -15.42 -6.57 1.86
C ARG A 97 -15.13 -5.09 1.70
N ARG A 98 -14.13 -4.58 2.43
CA ARG A 98 -13.70 -3.18 2.31
C ARG A 98 -13.23 -2.83 0.90
N TRP A 99 -12.48 -3.71 0.25
CA TRP A 99 -12.08 -3.50 -1.14
C TRP A 99 -13.30 -3.39 -2.07
N ARG A 100 -14.30 -4.26 -1.90
CA ARG A 100 -15.52 -4.23 -2.71
C ARG A 100 -16.29 -2.91 -2.54
N GLU A 101 -16.47 -2.46 -1.29
CA GLU A 101 -17.13 -1.20 -0.96
C GLU A 101 -16.37 -0.01 -1.56
N TYR A 102 -15.05 0.03 -1.39
CA TYR A 102 -14.20 1.07 -1.97
C TYR A 102 -14.27 1.07 -3.49
N LYS A 103 -14.17 -0.10 -4.12
CA LYS A 103 -14.21 -0.25 -5.58
C LYS A 103 -15.53 0.24 -6.15
N GLU A 104 -16.67 -0.20 -5.60
CA GLU A 104 -17.98 0.20 -6.10
C GLU A 104 -18.20 1.72 -5.99
N LYS A 105 -17.78 2.32 -4.87
CA LYS A 105 -17.83 3.77 -4.70
C LYS A 105 -16.95 4.49 -5.73
N THR A 106 -15.72 4.02 -5.91
CA THR A 106 -14.72 4.65 -6.77
C THR A 106 -15.08 4.53 -8.26
N GLU A 107 -15.63 3.38 -8.69
CA GLU A 107 -16.06 3.17 -10.08
C GLU A 107 -17.17 4.14 -10.50
N LYS A 108 -18.05 4.54 -9.57
CA LYS A 108 -19.10 5.55 -9.83
C LYS A 108 -18.54 6.96 -10.05
N GLU A 109 -17.37 7.25 -9.48
CA GLU A 109 -16.72 8.57 -9.52
C GLU A 109 -15.56 8.63 -10.53
N ILE A 110 -15.28 7.55 -11.27
CA ILE A 110 -14.06 7.41 -12.06
C ILE A 110 -13.92 8.46 -13.17
N GLY A 111 -15.03 8.86 -13.78
CA GLY A 111 -15.06 9.92 -14.80
C GLY A 111 -14.63 11.27 -14.19
N ASP A 112 -15.25 11.64 -13.07
CA ASP A 112 -14.94 12.90 -12.38
C ASP A 112 -13.50 12.91 -11.85
N MET A 113 -13.00 11.77 -11.37
CA MET A 113 -11.60 11.61 -10.96
C MET A 113 -10.65 11.89 -12.12
N ALA A 114 -10.90 11.32 -13.30
CA ALA A 114 -10.07 11.56 -14.48
C ALA A 114 -10.06 13.05 -14.86
N SER A 115 -11.22 13.71 -14.82
CA SER A 115 -11.31 15.15 -15.09
C SER A 115 -10.56 16.01 -14.09
N ARG A 116 -10.60 15.67 -12.79
CA ARG A 116 -9.82 16.40 -11.76
C ARG A 116 -8.31 16.24 -11.96
N LEU A 117 -7.85 15.06 -12.37
CA LEU A 117 -6.42 14.83 -12.61
C LEU A 117 -5.89 15.57 -13.85
N GLN A 118 -6.70 15.70 -14.92
CA GLN A 118 -6.33 16.53 -16.08
C GLN A 118 -6.06 17.99 -15.69
N GLN A 119 -6.82 18.54 -14.74
CA GLN A 119 -6.60 19.90 -14.24
C GLN A 119 -5.29 20.04 -13.44
N LEU A 120 -4.75 18.93 -12.93
CA LEU A 120 -3.47 18.87 -12.22
C LEU A 120 -2.28 18.57 -13.15
N GLY A 121 -2.49 18.55 -14.47
CA GLY A 121 -1.44 18.30 -15.46
C GLY A 121 -1.08 16.81 -15.63
N PHE A 122 -2.03 15.92 -15.31
CA PHE A 122 -1.94 14.49 -15.63
C PHE A 122 -2.37 14.20 -17.07
#